data_AF-W5Y191-F1
#
_entry.id   AF-W5Y191-F1
#
_cell.length_a   1.000
_cell.length_b   1.000
_cell.length_c   1.000
_cell.angle_alpha   90.00
_cell.angle_beta   90.00
_cell.angle_gamma   90.00
#
_symmetry.space_group_name_H-M   'P 1'
#
loop_
_entity.id
_entity.type
_entity.pdbx_description
1 polymer ?
#
loop_
_entity_poly.entity_id
_entity_poly.type
_entity_poly.pdbx_seq_one_letter_code
_entity_poly.pdbx_strand_id
1 'polypeptide(L)'
;MELRGVVGSEKLGFFQDPEVIEALRAEGFAVEVDAMGSRAMAGIADASGIDFVFPANQQAAQKFAESHPTLGSDAIFYSPMAIATFPPILTVLERAGAATNTGDGWMIDAEKFVDLQRQGTRWRDLGGEYPSPRAVYTSTTDLRSSNSASLWAAILAWGVSGGRLPGNPVEGKAVGEEVSRLLLEQGYSESSSASPFNDYLSLGIGSKPMVVVYESQFLEQELSDDTKVTDNMVLAYPNPTIVSFHTFLSLDADAARLGEVLRTNSDIRRFALKHGFRVGESGEINDVLASDGVPLVPASLNTIDQPNFETMEAIIEVFEGKLQPSAQRGTQKD
;
A
#
# COMPACT_ATOMS: atom_id res chain seq x y z
N MET A 1 4.82 -31.29 -1.31
CA MET A 1 3.72 -30.97 -0.38
C MET A 1 2.88 -29.93 -1.08
N GLU A 2 1.58 -30.16 -1.20
CA GLU A 2 0.65 -29.17 -1.76
C GLU A 2 0.20 -28.28 -0.60
N LEU A 3 0.37 -26.98 -0.73
CA LEU A 3 -0.03 -25.99 0.26
C LEU A 3 -0.92 -24.94 -0.40
N ARG A 4 -2.03 -24.63 0.26
CA ARG A 4 -2.95 -23.57 -0.17
C ARG A 4 -2.95 -22.44 0.85
N GLY A 5 -2.78 -21.22 0.36
CA GLY A 5 -2.83 -20.03 1.20
C GLY A 5 -3.62 -18.88 0.61
N VAL A 6 -3.88 -17.89 1.44
CA VAL A 6 -4.46 -16.61 1.01
C VAL A 6 -3.43 -15.49 1.13
N VAL A 7 -3.27 -14.71 0.06
CA VAL A 7 -2.26 -13.65 -0.03
C VAL A 7 -2.86 -12.32 -0.49
N GLY A 8 -2.27 -11.21 -0.06
CA GLY A 8 -2.56 -9.89 -0.62
C GLY A 8 -2.24 -9.86 -2.12
N SER A 9 -3.06 -9.17 -2.92
CA SER A 9 -2.97 -9.18 -4.39
C SER A 9 -1.61 -8.74 -4.94
N GLU A 10 -0.89 -7.90 -4.19
CA GLU A 10 0.46 -7.44 -4.52
C GLU A 10 1.51 -8.55 -4.50
N LYS A 11 1.22 -9.73 -3.93
CA LYS A 11 2.12 -10.89 -3.95
C LYS A 11 1.80 -11.90 -5.05
N LEU A 12 0.73 -11.68 -5.84
CA LEU A 12 0.35 -12.61 -6.89
C LEU A 12 1.45 -12.75 -7.95
N GLY A 13 2.06 -11.65 -8.38
CA GLY A 13 3.16 -11.68 -9.36
C GLY A 13 4.29 -12.60 -8.91
N PHE A 14 4.72 -12.45 -7.65
CA PHE A 14 5.74 -13.31 -7.05
C PHE A 14 5.36 -14.79 -7.01
N PHE A 15 4.18 -15.16 -6.51
CA PHE A 15 3.79 -16.57 -6.42
C PHE A 15 3.43 -17.21 -7.77
N GLN A 16 3.16 -16.40 -8.79
CA GLN A 16 2.86 -16.86 -10.15
C GLN A 16 4.09 -16.86 -11.07
N ASP A 17 5.22 -16.30 -10.62
CA ASP A 17 6.48 -16.31 -11.37
C ASP A 17 6.97 -17.77 -11.55
N PRO A 18 7.18 -18.24 -12.80
CA PRO A 18 7.76 -19.54 -13.07
C PRO A 18 9.08 -19.81 -12.35
N GLU A 19 9.94 -18.81 -12.17
CA GLU A 19 11.21 -18.96 -11.44
C GLU A 19 10.97 -19.23 -9.95
N VAL A 20 10.00 -18.55 -9.34
CA VAL A 20 9.60 -18.76 -7.93
C VAL A 20 8.93 -20.12 -7.75
N ILE A 21 8.03 -20.50 -8.66
CA ILE A 21 7.36 -21.80 -8.62
C ILE A 21 8.38 -22.94 -8.70
N GLU A 22 9.38 -22.84 -9.58
CA GLU A 22 10.43 -23.85 -9.69
C GLU A 22 11.32 -23.89 -8.44
N ALA A 23 11.69 -22.74 -7.88
CA ALA A 23 12.47 -22.67 -6.65
C ALA A 23 11.72 -23.28 -5.45
N LEU A 24 10.42 -23.01 -5.31
CA LEU A 24 9.57 -23.63 -4.29
C LEU A 24 9.43 -25.14 -4.50
N ARG A 25 9.31 -25.59 -5.76
CA ARG A 25 9.27 -27.02 -6.10
C ARG A 25 10.56 -27.73 -5.74
N ALA A 26 11.72 -27.10 -5.96
CA ALA A 26 13.02 -27.62 -5.57
C ALA A 26 13.13 -27.82 -4.04
N GLU A 27 12.46 -26.97 -3.26
CA GLU A 27 12.31 -27.08 -1.80
C GLU A 27 11.20 -28.05 -1.37
N GLY A 28 10.51 -28.68 -2.33
CA GLY A 28 9.48 -29.70 -2.10
C GLY A 28 8.06 -29.16 -1.92
N PHE A 29 7.80 -27.90 -2.28
CA PHE A 29 6.49 -27.25 -2.16
C PHE A 29 5.83 -27.05 -3.53
N ALA A 30 4.54 -27.33 -3.59
CA ALA A 30 3.64 -26.84 -4.64
C ALA A 30 2.66 -25.90 -3.95
N VAL A 31 2.76 -24.60 -4.22
CA VAL A 31 2.03 -23.56 -3.50
C VAL A 31 0.95 -22.98 -4.40
N GLU A 32 -0.30 -23.05 -3.95
CA GLU A 32 -1.44 -22.39 -4.58
C GLU A 32 -1.89 -21.22 -3.71
N VAL A 33 -2.14 -20.07 -4.32
CA VAL A 33 -2.55 -18.86 -3.59
C VAL A 33 -3.81 -18.25 -4.17
N ASP A 34 -4.73 -17.87 -3.28
CA ASP A 34 -5.90 -17.06 -3.60
C ASP A 34 -5.69 -15.62 -3.12
N ALA A 35 -6.08 -14.65 -3.96
CA ALA A 35 -5.99 -13.24 -3.59
C ALA A 35 -7.12 -12.83 -2.64
N MET A 36 -6.76 -12.19 -1.54
CA MET A 36 -7.71 -11.63 -0.58
C MET A 36 -7.16 -10.33 0.02
N GLY A 37 -8.02 -9.35 0.34
CA GLY A 37 -7.58 -8.13 1.02
C GLY A 37 -7.16 -8.42 2.46
N SER A 38 -6.14 -7.73 2.98
CA SER A 38 -5.62 -8.01 4.34
C SER A 38 -6.68 -7.83 5.43
N ARG A 39 -7.59 -6.85 5.27
CA ARG A 39 -8.75 -6.69 6.18
C ARG A 39 -9.69 -7.90 6.14
N ALA A 40 -9.94 -8.46 4.96
CA ALA A 40 -10.78 -9.65 4.80
C ALA A 40 -10.11 -10.89 5.41
N MET A 41 -8.78 -11.04 5.28
CA MET A 41 -8.03 -12.11 5.94
C MET A 41 -8.16 -12.05 7.46
N ALA A 42 -8.07 -10.86 8.06
CA ALA A 42 -8.24 -10.67 9.49
C ALA A 42 -9.62 -11.14 10.00
N GLY A 43 -10.64 -11.11 9.13
CA GLY A 43 -12.02 -11.51 9.43
C GLY A 43 -12.41 -12.91 8.96
N ILE A 44 -11.46 -13.75 8.53
CA ILE A 44 -11.74 -15.16 8.22
C ILE A 44 -12.32 -15.82 9.48
N ALA A 45 -13.51 -16.41 9.37
CA ALA A 45 -14.16 -17.08 10.50
C ALA A 45 -13.84 -18.58 10.55
N ASP A 46 -13.55 -19.18 9.40
CA ASP A 46 -13.19 -20.58 9.23
C ASP A 46 -11.99 -20.67 8.29
N ALA A 47 -10.85 -21.10 8.83
CA ALA A 47 -9.62 -21.30 8.09
C ALA A 47 -9.43 -22.76 7.63
N SER A 48 -10.48 -23.59 7.66
CA SER A 48 -10.42 -24.97 7.18
C SER A 48 -9.97 -25.04 5.72
N GLY A 49 -8.91 -25.80 5.45
CA GLY A 49 -8.34 -25.94 4.10
C GLY A 49 -7.45 -24.78 3.66
N ILE A 50 -7.06 -23.90 4.60
CA ILE A 50 -6.02 -22.88 4.42
C ILE A 50 -4.83 -23.31 5.28
N ASP A 51 -3.65 -23.44 4.68
CA ASP A 51 -2.43 -23.85 5.38
C ASP A 51 -1.61 -22.63 5.85
N PHE A 52 -1.77 -21.48 5.18
CA PHE A 52 -1.16 -20.22 5.59
C PHE A 52 -1.95 -18.98 5.15
N VAL A 53 -1.73 -17.88 5.87
CA VAL A 53 -2.27 -16.55 5.55
C VAL A 53 -1.09 -15.58 5.43
N PHE A 54 -1.08 -14.72 4.42
CA PHE A 54 0.02 -13.79 4.17
C PHE A 54 -0.48 -12.35 3.91
N PRO A 55 -1.05 -11.68 4.93
CA PRO A 55 -1.47 -10.29 4.83
C PRO A 55 -0.29 -9.34 4.56
N ALA A 56 -0.61 -8.17 4.01
CA ALA A 56 0.34 -7.10 3.72
C ALA A 56 0.61 -6.18 4.93
N ASN A 57 0.08 -6.48 6.11
CA ASN A 57 0.34 -5.73 7.33
C ASN A 57 0.29 -6.64 8.56
N GLN A 58 0.98 -6.21 9.63
CA GLN A 58 1.08 -6.94 10.89
C GLN A 58 -0.21 -6.93 11.71
N GLN A 59 -1.01 -5.87 11.60
CA GLN A 59 -2.23 -5.68 12.40
C GLN A 59 -3.30 -6.72 12.02
N ALA A 60 -3.45 -6.99 10.73
CA ALA A 60 -4.31 -8.04 10.19
C ALA A 60 -3.80 -9.44 10.55
N ALA A 61 -2.48 -9.64 10.52
CA ALA A 61 -1.85 -10.88 10.97
C ALA A 61 -2.16 -11.17 12.44
N GLN A 62 -1.93 -10.17 13.31
CA GLN A 62 -2.24 -10.25 14.72
C GLN A 62 -3.73 -10.52 14.95
N LYS A 63 -4.61 -9.80 14.25
CA LYS A 63 -6.06 -9.98 14.39
C LYS A 63 -6.52 -11.37 14.00
N PHE A 64 -5.98 -11.91 12.92
CA PHE A 64 -6.26 -13.28 12.50
C PHE A 64 -5.79 -14.30 13.56
N ALA A 65 -4.58 -14.11 14.12
CA ALA A 65 -4.01 -14.98 15.15
C ALA A 65 -4.75 -14.93 16.50
N GLU A 66 -5.54 -13.88 16.79
CA GLU A 66 -6.43 -13.84 17.96
C GLU A 66 -7.54 -14.90 17.87
N SER A 67 -7.96 -15.26 16.65
CA SER A 67 -9.09 -16.16 16.41
C SER A 67 -8.69 -17.55 15.93
N HIS A 68 -7.41 -17.75 15.54
CA HIS A 68 -6.91 -19.01 14.99
C HIS A 68 -5.58 -19.40 15.64
N PRO A 69 -5.38 -20.69 15.99
CA PRO A 69 -4.07 -21.16 16.40
C PRO A 69 -3.08 -21.01 15.23
N THR A 70 -1.93 -20.42 15.50
CA THR A 70 -0.82 -20.27 14.54
C THR A 70 0.44 -20.87 15.15
N LEU A 71 1.31 -21.44 14.31
CA LEU A 71 2.61 -21.96 14.76
C LEU A 71 3.73 -20.90 14.75
N GLY A 72 3.46 -19.73 14.17
CA GLY A 72 4.43 -18.64 14.03
C GLY A 72 3.89 -17.53 13.13
N SER A 73 4.55 -16.37 13.21
CA SER A 73 4.31 -15.24 12.33
C SER A 73 5.62 -14.52 12.04
N ASP A 74 5.95 -14.36 10.75
CA ASP A 74 7.22 -13.76 10.32
C ASP A 74 6.98 -12.69 9.27
N ALA A 75 7.62 -11.52 9.42
CA ALA A 75 7.65 -10.51 8.37
C ALA A 75 8.69 -10.93 7.32
N ILE A 76 8.23 -11.41 6.18
CA ILE A 76 9.09 -11.99 5.14
C ILE A 76 9.54 -10.90 4.15
N PHE A 77 8.59 -10.08 3.70
CA PHE A 77 8.81 -8.97 2.77
C PHE A 77 8.38 -7.66 3.41
N TYR A 78 8.91 -6.56 2.93
CA TYR A 78 8.35 -5.25 3.25
C TYR A 78 8.40 -4.31 2.05
N SER A 79 7.46 -3.38 2.04
CA SER A 79 7.39 -2.33 1.03
C SER A 79 6.88 -1.04 1.67
N PRO A 80 7.64 0.06 1.59
CA PRO A 80 7.13 1.37 1.94
C PRO A 80 5.89 1.75 1.10
N MET A 81 5.00 2.53 1.69
CA MET A 81 4.01 3.29 0.92
C MET A 81 4.73 4.37 0.12
N ALA A 82 4.32 4.52 -1.12
CA ALA A 82 4.86 5.49 -2.05
C ALA A 82 3.74 6.11 -2.89
N ILE A 83 4.10 7.11 -3.68
CA ILE A 83 3.24 7.82 -4.61
C ILE A 83 3.90 7.78 -5.98
N ALA A 84 3.28 7.08 -6.92
CA ALA A 84 3.64 7.14 -8.33
C ALA A 84 3.12 8.46 -8.91
N THR A 85 4.00 9.25 -9.53
CA THR A 85 3.69 10.60 -10.04
C THR A 85 4.61 10.99 -11.20
N PHE A 86 4.60 12.26 -11.58
CA PHE A 86 5.33 12.80 -12.73
C PHE A 86 6.15 14.02 -12.32
N PRO A 87 7.32 14.29 -12.96
CA PRO A 87 8.13 15.47 -12.65
C PRO A 87 7.39 16.81 -12.66
N PRO A 88 6.43 17.09 -13.58
CA PRO A 88 5.63 18.32 -13.54
C PRO A 88 4.80 18.47 -12.26
N ILE A 89 4.31 17.36 -11.68
CA ILE A 89 3.55 17.37 -10.44
C ILE A 89 4.46 17.68 -9.25
N LEU A 90 5.64 17.05 -9.21
CA LEU A 90 6.63 17.31 -8.16
C LEU A 90 7.13 18.75 -8.20
N THR A 91 7.31 19.32 -9.39
CA THR A 91 7.71 20.72 -9.57
C THR A 91 6.70 21.69 -8.94
N VAL A 92 5.40 21.49 -9.16
CA VAL A 92 4.37 22.38 -8.59
C VAL A 92 4.18 22.15 -7.09
N LEU A 93 4.33 20.93 -6.60
CA LEU A 93 4.30 20.62 -5.17
C LEU A 93 5.51 21.18 -4.43
N GLU A 94 6.71 21.12 -5.02
CA GLU A 94 7.93 21.71 -4.47
C GLU A 94 7.79 23.22 -4.34
N ARG A 95 7.26 23.90 -5.38
CA ARG A 95 6.95 25.34 -5.32
C ARG A 95 5.96 25.68 -4.20
N ALA A 96 4.99 24.80 -3.95
CA ALA A 96 4.04 24.93 -2.85
C ALA A 96 4.65 24.58 -1.48
N GLY A 97 5.92 24.14 -1.44
CA GLY A 97 6.61 23.69 -0.24
C GLY A 97 6.18 22.31 0.26
N ALA A 98 5.35 21.59 -0.50
CA ALA A 98 4.78 20.27 -0.16
C ALA A 98 5.59 19.09 -0.71
N ALA A 99 6.58 19.33 -1.57
CA ALA A 99 7.55 18.32 -1.98
C ALA A 99 8.98 18.83 -1.87
N THR A 100 9.94 17.92 -1.73
CA THR A 100 11.38 18.23 -1.70
C THR A 100 12.16 17.04 -2.25
N ASN A 101 13.14 17.30 -3.11
CA ASN A 101 14.12 16.30 -3.52
C ASN A 101 15.29 16.29 -2.53
N THR A 102 15.55 15.17 -1.88
CA THR A 102 16.62 15.03 -0.87
C THR A 102 17.95 14.59 -1.46
N GLY A 103 18.02 14.34 -2.77
CA GLY A 103 19.14 13.66 -3.44
C GLY A 103 18.97 12.14 -3.46
N ASP A 104 18.42 11.56 -2.39
CA ASP A 104 18.11 10.12 -2.30
C ASP A 104 16.73 9.77 -2.87
N GLY A 105 15.87 10.77 -3.09
CA GLY A 105 14.52 10.60 -3.65
C GLY A 105 13.63 11.81 -3.40
N TRP A 106 12.41 11.75 -3.94
CA TRP A 106 11.40 12.77 -3.71
C TRP A 106 10.57 12.47 -2.46
N MET A 107 10.45 13.48 -1.60
CA MET A 107 9.62 13.42 -0.39
C MET A 107 8.43 14.36 -0.53
N ILE A 108 7.24 13.91 -0.14
CA ILE A 108 6.00 14.70 -0.10
C ILE A 108 5.64 14.91 1.37
N ASP A 109 5.66 16.16 1.83
CA ASP A 109 5.32 16.54 3.19
C ASP A 109 3.82 16.27 3.45
N ALA A 110 3.52 15.29 4.31
CA ALA A 110 2.16 14.81 4.50
C ALA A 110 1.22 15.87 5.11
N GLU A 111 1.71 16.71 6.02
CA GLU A 111 0.93 17.79 6.63
C GLU A 111 0.60 18.87 5.59
N LYS A 112 1.62 19.36 4.87
CA LYS A 112 1.40 20.39 3.85
C LYS A 112 0.54 19.87 2.70
N PHE A 113 0.68 18.60 2.34
CA PHE A 113 -0.18 17.99 1.33
C PHE A 113 -1.64 17.98 1.80
N VAL A 114 -1.91 17.58 3.04
CA VAL A 114 -3.25 17.66 3.65
C VAL A 114 -3.77 19.11 3.68
N ASP A 115 -2.92 20.09 3.97
CA ASP A 115 -3.32 21.50 3.97
C ASP A 115 -3.72 22.01 2.58
N LEU A 116 -3.03 21.59 1.52
CA LEU A 116 -3.42 21.89 0.14
C LEU A 116 -4.81 21.30 -0.18
N GLN A 117 -5.09 20.09 0.27
CA GLN A 117 -6.39 19.45 0.08
C GLN A 117 -7.49 20.16 0.88
N ARG A 118 -7.23 20.49 2.15
CA ARG A 118 -8.17 21.24 3.02
C ARG A 118 -8.57 22.59 2.44
N GLN A 119 -7.65 23.25 1.77
CA GLN A 119 -7.89 24.54 1.11
C GLN A 119 -8.64 24.41 -0.22
N GLY A 120 -8.85 23.19 -0.71
CA GLY A 120 -9.44 22.93 -2.03
C GLY A 120 -8.54 23.44 -3.16
N THR A 121 -7.23 23.50 -2.93
CA THR A 121 -6.26 24.04 -3.89
C THR A 121 -6.32 23.24 -5.18
N ARG A 122 -6.36 23.93 -6.32
CA ARG A 122 -6.36 23.30 -7.64
C ARG A 122 -4.94 23.25 -8.20
N TRP A 123 -4.66 22.25 -9.02
CA TRP A 123 -3.35 22.09 -9.64
C TRP A 123 -2.89 23.32 -10.41
N ARG A 124 -3.79 23.94 -11.19
CA ARG A 124 -3.52 25.19 -11.92
C ARG A 124 -3.12 26.38 -11.04
N ASP A 125 -3.46 26.34 -9.76
CA ASP A 125 -3.15 27.42 -8.81
C ASP A 125 -1.72 27.27 -8.26
N LEU A 126 -1.09 26.09 -8.43
CA LEU A 126 0.29 25.80 -8.01
C LEU A 126 1.33 26.06 -9.12
N GLY A 127 0.92 26.07 -10.39
CA GLY A 127 1.85 26.27 -11.50
C GLY A 127 1.31 25.97 -12.89
N GLY A 128 2.03 26.47 -13.89
CA GLY A 128 1.73 26.24 -15.31
C GLY A 128 2.19 24.88 -15.83
N GLU A 129 3.01 24.15 -15.07
CA GLU A 129 3.52 22.81 -15.42
C GLU A 129 2.40 21.76 -15.44
N TYR A 130 1.35 21.97 -14.66
CA TYR A 130 0.16 21.13 -14.68
C TYR A 130 -1.13 21.97 -14.45
N PRO A 131 -1.66 22.63 -15.50
CA PRO A 131 -2.74 23.61 -15.40
C PRO A 131 -4.14 22.95 -15.30
N SER A 132 -4.27 21.88 -14.51
CA SER A 132 -5.55 21.18 -14.34
C SER A 132 -6.50 21.96 -13.42
N PRO A 133 -7.80 22.06 -13.75
CA PRO A 133 -8.78 22.69 -12.85
C PRO A 133 -9.16 21.78 -11.67
N ARG A 134 -8.70 20.52 -11.63
CA ARG A 134 -8.99 19.59 -10.54
C ARG A 134 -8.28 20.00 -9.25
N ALA A 135 -8.86 19.63 -8.11
CA ALA A 135 -8.21 19.75 -6.81
C ALA A 135 -6.94 18.91 -6.74
N VAL A 136 -6.03 19.27 -5.85
CA VAL A 136 -4.89 18.43 -5.46
C VAL A 136 -5.45 17.20 -4.74
N TYR A 137 -5.21 16.01 -5.28
CA TYR A 137 -5.60 14.75 -4.65
C TYR A 137 -4.68 13.62 -5.11
N THR A 138 -4.69 12.54 -4.35
CA THR A 138 -4.12 11.25 -4.72
C THR A 138 -5.22 10.29 -5.16
N SER A 139 -4.98 9.52 -6.21
CA SER A 139 -5.82 8.35 -6.51
C SER A 139 -5.38 7.17 -5.65
N THR A 140 -6.32 6.47 -5.03
CA THR A 140 -6.09 5.27 -4.23
C THR A 140 -7.20 4.27 -4.48
N THR A 141 -7.05 3.08 -3.90
CA THR A 141 -8.06 2.02 -3.90
C THR A 141 -9.23 2.30 -2.98
N ASP A 142 -10.25 1.44 -3.05
CA ASP A 142 -11.33 1.42 -2.07
C ASP A 142 -10.83 1.08 -0.65
N LEU A 143 -11.02 2.03 0.27
CA LEU A 143 -10.68 1.91 1.69
C LEU A 143 -11.41 0.75 2.39
N ARG A 144 -12.56 0.32 1.88
CA ARG A 144 -13.36 -0.77 2.49
C ARG A 144 -12.67 -2.12 2.42
N SER A 145 -11.84 -2.35 1.40
CA SER A 145 -11.24 -3.66 1.13
C SER A 145 -9.71 -3.63 1.04
N SER A 146 -9.11 -2.49 0.69
CA SER A 146 -7.69 -2.42 0.35
C SER A 146 -6.80 -1.99 1.51
N ASN A 147 -5.70 -2.73 1.71
CA ASN A 147 -4.68 -2.36 2.67
C ASN A 147 -3.97 -1.05 2.28
N SER A 148 -3.65 -0.83 1.00
CA SER A 148 -2.93 0.38 0.58
C SER A 148 -3.74 1.66 0.85
N ALA A 149 -5.07 1.59 0.67
CA ALA A 149 -5.95 2.68 1.08
C ALA A 149 -6.01 2.86 2.60
N SER A 150 -6.01 1.77 3.37
CA SER A 150 -5.97 1.83 4.84
C SER A 150 -4.69 2.49 5.36
N LEU A 151 -3.52 2.12 4.81
CA LEU A 151 -2.24 2.75 5.15
C LEU A 151 -2.20 4.22 4.74
N TRP A 152 -2.74 4.57 3.57
CA TRP A 152 -2.85 5.96 3.16
C TRP A 152 -3.80 6.76 4.05
N ALA A 153 -4.93 6.18 4.46
CA ALA A 153 -5.85 6.80 5.40
C ALA A 153 -5.17 7.07 6.76
N ALA A 154 -4.26 6.20 7.21
CA ALA A 154 -3.45 6.43 8.40
C ALA A 154 -2.46 7.59 8.24
N ILE A 155 -1.79 7.72 7.09
CA ILE A 155 -0.91 8.86 6.78
C ILE A 155 -1.71 10.17 6.72
N LEU A 156 -2.90 10.15 6.10
CA LEU A 156 -3.81 11.30 6.11
C LEU A 156 -4.27 11.63 7.54
N ALA A 157 -4.61 10.62 8.36
CA ALA A 157 -5.00 10.84 9.75
C ALA A 157 -3.89 11.49 10.57
N TRP A 158 -2.63 11.10 10.34
CA TRP A 158 -1.44 11.70 10.93
C TRP A 158 -1.32 13.19 10.56
N GLY A 159 -1.40 13.50 9.26
CA GLY A 159 -1.31 14.89 8.77
C GLY A 159 -2.48 15.77 9.22
N VAL A 160 -3.69 15.22 9.22
CA VAL A 160 -4.90 15.88 9.72
C VAL A 160 -4.77 16.25 11.20
N SER A 161 -4.11 15.40 11.98
CA SER A 161 -4.00 15.51 13.44
C SER A 161 -2.73 16.23 13.91
N GLY A 162 -2.03 16.95 13.02
CA GLY A 162 -0.82 17.73 13.36
C GLY A 162 0.32 16.85 13.88
N GLY A 163 0.55 15.73 13.20
CA GLY A 163 1.71 14.89 13.45
C GLY A 163 1.50 13.78 14.49
N ARG A 164 0.25 13.48 14.84
CA ARG A 164 -0.10 12.49 15.87
C ARG A 164 -1.10 11.47 15.35
N LEU A 165 -0.80 10.18 15.48
CA LEU A 165 -1.77 9.13 15.18
C LEU A 165 -2.90 9.08 16.21
N PRO A 166 -4.13 8.74 15.79
CA PRO A 166 -5.21 8.44 16.71
C PRO A 166 -4.83 7.22 17.57
N GLY A 167 -4.98 7.33 18.89
CA GLY A 167 -4.54 6.29 19.83
C GLY A 167 -5.62 5.27 20.19
N ASN A 168 -6.87 5.50 19.80
CA ASN A 168 -8.01 4.67 20.16
C ASN A 168 -9.19 4.87 19.19
N PRO A 169 -10.21 3.99 19.20
CA PRO A 169 -11.35 4.09 18.30
C PRO A 169 -12.15 5.40 18.39
N VAL A 170 -12.20 6.08 19.54
CA VAL A 170 -12.91 7.37 19.66
C VAL A 170 -12.19 8.45 18.87
N GLU A 171 -10.86 8.53 19.01
CA GLU A 171 -10.03 9.41 18.20
C GLU A 171 -10.06 9.01 16.71
N GLY A 172 -10.08 7.71 16.42
CA GLY A 172 -10.24 7.17 15.06
C GLY A 172 -11.53 7.67 14.38
N LYS A 173 -12.67 7.63 15.08
CA LYS A 173 -13.94 8.16 14.53
C LYS A 173 -13.87 9.67 14.30
N ALA A 174 -13.27 10.42 15.22
CA ALA A 174 -13.15 11.87 15.10
C ALA A 174 -12.30 12.27 13.88
N VAL A 175 -11.14 11.65 13.69
CA VAL A 175 -10.27 11.94 12.54
C VAL A 175 -10.83 11.37 11.23
N GLY A 176 -11.56 10.25 11.30
CA GLY A 176 -12.17 9.58 10.17
C GLY A 176 -13.14 10.46 9.38
N GLU A 177 -13.80 11.43 10.03
CA GLU A 177 -14.68 12.38 9.35
C GLU A 177 -13.95 13.20 8.29
N GLU A 178 -12.78 13.72 8.65
CA GLU A 178 -11.96 14.54 7.76
C GLU A 178 -11.21 13.69 6.75
N VAL A 179 -10.59 12.58 7.17
CA VAL A 179 -9.92 11.62 6.27
C VAL A 179 -10.88 11.14 5.18
N SER A 180 -12.13 10.81 5.55
CA SER A 180 -13.13 10.38 4.57
C SER A 180 -13.46 11.47 3.56
N ARG A 181 -13.50 12.74 3.98
CA ARG A 181 -13.73 13.87 3.07
C ARG A 181 -12.61 13.96 2.03
N LEU A 182 -11.35 13.92 2.49
CA LEU A 182 -10.17 13.98 1.63
C LEU A 182 -10.12 12.81 0.63
N LEU A 183 -10.50 11.61 1.07
CA LEU A 183 -10.55 10.43 0.21
C LEU A 183 -11.70 10.48 -0.81
N LEU A 184 -12.83 11.12 -0.50
CA LEU A 184 -13.96 11.20 -1.43
C LEU A 184 -13.76 12.26 -2.53
N GLU A 185 -12.86 13.23 -2.33
CA GLU A 185 -12.55 14.27 -3.33
C GLU A 185 -11.94 13.71 -4.63
N GLN A 186 -11.30 12.54 -4.57
CA GLN A 186 -10.77 11.85 -5.76
C GLN A 186 -11.87 11.28 -6.68
N GLY A 187 -13.12 11.17 -6.19
CA GLY A 187 -14.20 10.42 -6.84
C GLY A 187 -14.23 8.93 -6.45
N TYR A 188 -15.05 8.15 -7.15
CA TYR A 188 -15.20 6.71 -6.89
C TYR A 188 -13.89 5.96 -7.18
N SER A 189 -13.55 5.00 -6.31
CA SER A 189 -12.32 4.19 -6.37
C SER A 189 -12.67 2.71 -6.52
N GLU A 190 -11.87 1.97 -7.29
CA GLU A 190 -12.05 0.51 -7.47
C GLU A 190 -11.41 -0.30 -6.34
N SER A 191 -11.80 -1.57 -6.20
CA SER A 191 -11.46 -2.44 -5.06
C SER A 191 -10.00 -2.95 -5.03
N SER A 192 -9.24 -2.80 -6.11
CA SER A 192 -7.87 -3.35 -6.27
C SER A 192 -6.82 -2.25 -6.53
N SER A 193 -5.63 -2.38 -5.92
CA SER A 193 -4.50 -1.43 -6.07
C SER A 193 -3.90 -1.40 -7.45
N ALA A 194 -4.00 -2.51 -8.18
CA ALA A 194 -3.65 -2.54 -9.58
C ALA A 194 -4.52 -1.59 -10.41
N SER A 195 -5.77 -1.30 -10.03
CA SER A 195 -6.66 -0.51 -10.89
C SER A 195 -6.23 0.96 -11.03
N PRO A 196 -6.06 1.76 -9.96
CA PRO A 196 -5.54 3.12 -10.07
C PRO A 196 -4.13 3.17 -10.68
N PHE A 197 -3.29 2.18 -10.40
CA PHE A 197 -1.93 2.13 -10.92
C PHE A 197 -1.88 1.77 -12.41
N ASN A 198 -2.74 0.85 -12.88
CA ASN A 198 -2.90 0.53 -14.30
C ASN A 198 -3.37 1.76 -15.10
N ASP A 199 -4.29 2.55 -14.54
CA ASP A 199 -4.71 3.83 -15.13
C ASP A 199 -3.55 4.81 -15.20
N TYR A 200 -2.69 4.86 -14.18
CA TYR A 200 -1.49 5.69 -14.20
C TYR A 200 -0.52 5.28 -15.31
N LEU A 201 -0.25 3.98 -15.45
CA LEU A 201 0.62 3.43 -16.49
C LEU A 201 0.05 3.66 -17.90
N SER A 202 -1.27 3.52 -18.06
CA SER A 202 -1.91 3.49 -19.39
C SER A 202 -2.45 4.84 -19.85
N LEU A 203 -2.98 5.65 -18.93
CA LEU A 203 -3.65 6.93 -19.23
C LEU A 203 -2.80 8.14 -18.82
N GLY A 204 -1.78 7.94 -18.00
CA GLY A 204 -0.77 8.94 -17.65
C GLY A 204 -1.29 10.11 -16.80
N ILE A 205 -0.47 11.16 -16.73
CA ILE A 205 -0.63 12.35 -15.88
C ILE A 205 -2.00 13.03 -16.02
N GLY A 206 -2.58 13.01 -17.22
CA GLY A 206 -3.88 13.60 -17.51
C GLY A 206 -5.04 12.88 -16.83
N SER A 207 -4.93 11.59 -16.56
CA SER A 207 -5.93 10.83 -15.80
C SER A 207 -5.58 10.80 -14.32
N LYS A 208 -4.39 10.29 -13.99
CA LYS A 208 -3.94 9.99 -12.64
C LYS A 208 -2.61 10.72 -12.34
N PRO A 209 -2.63 11.99 -11.91
CA PRO A 209 -1.39 12.74 -11.66
C PRO A 209 -0.60 12.21 -10.46
N MET A 210 -1.28 11.59 -9.50
CA MET A 210 -0.68 10.96 -8.32
C MET A 210 -1.47 9.71 -7.97
N VAL A 211 -0.77 8.59 -7.76
CA VAL A 211 -1.38 7.33 -7.32
C VAL A 211 -0.64 6.78 -6.12
N VAL A 212 -1.39 6.45 -5.07
CA VAL A 212 -0.89 5.73 -3.90
C VAL A 212 -0.61 4.29 -4.29
N VAL A 213 0.63 3.86 -4.08
CA VAL A 213 1.12 2.51 -4.41
C VAL A 213 2.00 1.98 -3.29
N TYR A 214 2.25 0.68 -3.30
CA TYR A 214 3.45 0.16 -2.66
C TYR A 214 4.67 0.45 -3.55
N GLU A 215 5.82 0.77 -2.95
CA GLU A 215 7.09 0.85 -3.70
C GLU A 215 7.32 -0.39 -4.56
N SER A 216 7.11 -1.59 -3.99
CA SER A 216 7.22 -2.87 -4.69
C SER A 216 6.39 -2.96 -5.97
N GLN A 217 5.16 -2.44 -5.97
CA GLN A 217 4.32 -2.45 -7.18
C GLN A 217 4.89 -1.59 -8.30
N PHE A 218 5.48 -0.45 -7.97
CA PHE A 218 6.12 0.40 -8.97
C PHE A 218 7.39 -0.26 -9.51
N LEU A 219 8.25 -0.75 -8.60
CA LEU A 219 9.50 -1.40 -8.97
C LEU A 219 9.30 -2.71 -9.74
N GLU A 220 8.29 -3.51 -9.40
CA GLU A 220 7.94 -4.71 -10.18
C GLU A 220 7.60 -4.37 -11.63
N GLN A 221 6.88 -3.25 -11.87
CA GLN A 221 6.61 -2.80 -13.23
C GLN A 221 7.85 -2.20 -13.90
N GLU A 222 8.70 -1.50 -13.16
CA GLU A 222 9.93 -0.89 -13.70
C GLU A 222 11.00 -1.93 -14.07
N LEU A 223 11.11 -3.01 -13.29
CA LEU A 223 12.02 -4.13 -13.50
C LEU A 223 11.51 -5.16 -14.52
N SER A 224 10.26 -5.04 -14.97
CA SER A 224 9.67 -5.97 -15.93
C SER A 224 10.23 -5.78 -17.34
N ASP A 225 10.49 -6.87 -18.07
CA ASP A 225 10.90 -6.84 -19.48
C ASP A 225 9.89 -6.08 -20.38
N ASP A 226 8.60 -6.15 -20.04
CA ASP A 226 7.51 -5.45 -20.74
C ASP A 226 7.08 -4.18 -19.98
N THR A 227 8.04 -3.47 -19.37
CA THR A 227 7.77 -2.30 -18.53
C THR A 227 6.90 -1.26 -19.23
N LYS A 228 5.92 -0.76 -18.49
CA LYS A 228 5.10 0.41 -18.87
C LYS A 228 5.53 1.69 -18.15
N VAL A 229 6.53 1.58 -17.27
CA VAL A 229 7.14 2.75 -16.64
C VAL A 229 7.98 3.46 -17.69
N THR A 230 7.82 4.77 -17.80
CA THR A 230 8.55 5.61 -18.75
C THR A 230 9.42 6.60 -18.00
N ASP A 231 10.39 7.23 -18.65
CA ASP A 231 11.29 8.23 -18.03
C ASP A 231 10.56 9.42 -17.36
N ASN A 232 9.29 9.66 -17.70
CA ASN A 232 8.47 10.71 -17.11
C ASN A 232 7.64 10.24 -15.91
N MET A 233 7.72 8.96 -15.55
CA MET A 233 7.07 8.35 -14.40
C MET A 233 8.09 8.20 -13.29
N VAL A 234 7.77 8.70 -12.10
CA VAL A 234 8.71 8.73 -10.98
C VAL A 234 8.01 8.36 -9.68
N LEU A 235 8.79 7.79 -8.76
CA LEU A 235 8.33 7.47 -7.42
C LEU A 235 8.68 8.60 -6.45
N ALA A 236 7.73 8.95 -5.59
CA ALA A 236 7.92 9.85 -4.45
C ALA A 236 7.35 9.21 -3.19
N TYR A 237 7.80 9.66 -2.02
CA TYR A 237 7.42 9.05 -0.74
C TYR A 237 6.72 10.08 0.14
N PRO A 238 5.56 9.74 0.73
CA PRO A 238 5.03 10.53 1.84
C PRO A 238 6.07 10.67 2.95
N ASN A 239 6.14 11.83 3.58
CA ASN A 239 7.02 12.08 4.70
C ASN A 239 6.19 12.63 5.89
N PRO A 240 6.00 11.82 6.95
CA PRO A 240 6.43 10.42 7.07
C PRO A 240 5.62 9.47 6.17
N THR A 241 6.17 8.28 5.92
CA THR A 241 5.46 7.16 5.27
C THR A 241 5.15 6.04 6.28
N ILE A 242 4.46 4.99 5.83
CA ILE A 242 4.29 3.74 6.57
C ILE A 242 4.93 2.60 5.78
N VAL A 243 5.62 1.70 6.47
CA VAL A 243 6.15 0.46 5.87
C VAL A 243 5.12 -0.65 6.00
N SER A 244 4.75 -1.23 4.86
CA SER A 244 3.88 -2.40 4.79
C SER A 244 4.74 -3.64 5.00
N PHE A 245 4.66 -4.26 6.18
CA PHE A 245 5.30 -5.56 6.44
C PHE A 245 4.36 -6.68 6.02
N HIS A 246 4.79 -7.50 5.05
CA HIS A 246 4.06 -8.68 4.64
C HIS A 246 4.38 -9.78 5.64
N THR A 247 3.38 -10.17 6.44
CA THR A 247 3.55 -11.08 7.57
C THR A 247 2.93 -12.43 7.24
N PHE A 248 3.76 -13.46 7.14
CA PHE A 248 3.34 -14.82 6.86
C PHE A 248 2.93 -15.50 8.18
N LEU A 249 1.73 -16.06 8.25
CA LEU A 249 1.25 -16.86 9.37
C LEU A 249 1.11 -18.32 8.93
N SER A 250 1.84 -19.20 9.62
CA SER A 250 1.76 -20.65 9.41
C SER A 250 0.66 -21.26 10.28
N LEU A 251 -0.30 -21.96 9.68
CA LEU A 251 -1.36 -22.67 10.39
C LEU A 251 -1.00 -24.11 10.74
N ASP A 252 -0.03 -24.69 10.01
CA ASP A 252 0.51 -26.02 10.29
C ASP A 252 2.05 -26.08 10.12
N ALA A 253 2.60 -27.27 10.35
CA ALA A 253 4.04 -27.51 10.33
C ALA A 253 4.66 -27.42 8.93
N ASP A 254 3.91 -27.76 7.87
CA ASP A 254 4.42 -27.68 6.50
C ASP A 254 4.43 -26.22 6.02
N ALA A 255 3.42 -25.44 6.38
CA ALA A 255 3.39 -24.00 6.21
C ALA A 255 4.52 -23.30 7.00
N ALA A 256 4.83 -23.75 8.22
CA ALA A 256 5.96 -23.22 8.97
C ALA A 256 7.30 -23.43 8.24
N ARG A 257 7.47 -24.59 7.59
CA ARG A 257 8.64 -24.86 6.74
C ARG A 257 8.66 -23.98 5.48
N LEU A 258 7.49 -23.73 4.86
CA LEU A 258 7.38 -22.79 3.75
C LEU A 258 7.81 -21.38 4.17
N GLY A 259 7.33 -20.89 5.31
CA GLY A 259 7.71 -19.58 5.86
C GLY A 259 9.23 -19.45 6.04
N GLU A 260 9.89 -20.50 6.56
CA GLU A 260 11.34 -20.53 6.69
C GLU A 260 12.06 -20.49 5.34
N VAL A 261 11.56 -21.22 4.35
CA VAL A 261 12.11 -21.20 2.98
C VAL A 261 11.97 -19.82 2.35
N LEU A 262 10.80 -19.18 2.45
CA LEU A 262 10.58 -17.82 1.97
C LEU A 262 11.55 -16.81 2.62
N ARG A 263 11.92 -17.05 3.88
CA ARG A 263 12.81 -16.18 4.66
C ARG A 263 14.31 -16.41 4.39
N THR A 264 14.72 -17.63 4.05
CA THR A 264 16.14 -18.02 4.08
C THR A 264 16.71 -18.49 2.75
N ASN A 265 15.89 -19.00 1.83
CA ASN A 265 16.39 -19.44 0.53
C ASN A 265 16.85 -18.22 -0.30
N SER A 266 18.10 -18.23 -0.74
CA SER A 266 18.73 -17.11 -1.43
C SER A 266 18.11 -16.78 -2.78
N ASP A 267 17.68 -17.81 -3.54
CA ASP A 267 17.05 -17.61 -4.85
C ASP A 267 15.66 -16.99 -4.69
N ILE A 268 14.86 -17.51 -3.76
CA ILE A 268 13.52 -16.99 -3.46
C ILE A 268 13.60 -15.54 -2.97
N ARG A 269 14.55 -15.21 -2.09
CA ARG A 269 14.81 -13.83 -1.67
C ARG A 269 15.20 -12.93 -2.84
N ARG A 270 16.06 -13.40 -3.74
CA ARG A 270 16.47 -12.66 -4.94
C ARG A 270 15.28 -12.41 -5.87
N PHE A 271 14.38 -13.38 -6.03
CA PHE A 271 13.15 -13.18 -6.80
C PHE A 271 12.23 -12.16 -6.14
N ALA A 272 12.09 -12.18 -4.81
CA ALA A 272 11.32 -11.15 -4.12
C ALA A 272 11.85 -9.73 -4.39
N LEU A 273 13.17 -9.55 -4.43
CA LEU A 273 13.81 -8.28 -4.84
C LEU A 273 13.46 -7.90 -6.29
N LYS A 274 13.47 -8.86 -7.22
CA LYS A 274 13.04 -8.63 -8.62
C LYS A 274 11.56 -8.24 -8.74
N HIS A 275 10.72 -8.71 -7.82
CA HIS A 275 9.33 -8.27 -7.68
C HIS A 275 9.19 -6.97 -6.86
N GLY A 276 10.28 -6.22 -6.67
CA GLY A 276 10.28 -4.92 -6.02
C GLY A 276 10.15 -4.96 -4.49
N PHE A 277 9.99 -6.12 -3.87
CA PHE A 277 9.94 -6.22 -2.41
C PHE A 277 11.31 -5.96 -1.81
N ARG A 278 11.34 -5.26 -0.68
CA ARG A 278 12.52 -5.26 0.17
C ARG A 278 12.54 -6.53 1.02
N VAL A 279 13.71 -7.14 1.15
CA VAL A 279 13.96 -8.31 2.00
C VAL A 279 15.22 -8.08 2.83
N GLY A 280 15.37 -8.77 3.96
CA GLY A 280 16.61 -8.76 4.74
C GLY A 280 17.03 -7.37 5.24
N GLU A 281 18.32 -7.05 5.12
CA GLU A 281 18.90 -5.77 5.55
C GLU A 281 18.62 -4.64 4.54
N SER A 282 18.71 -3.39 5.01
CA SER A 282 18.50 -2.21 4.17
C SER A 282 19.56 -2.12 3.06
N GLY A 283 19.15 -2.22 1.80
CA GLY A 283 20.00 -1.93 0.64
C GLY A 283 20.06 -2.99 -0.46
N GLU A 284 19.71 -4.25 -0.17
CA GLU A 284 19.77 -5.35 -1.15
C GLU A 284 18.95 -5.07 -2.43
N ILE A 285 17.83 -4.35 -2.29
CA ILE A 285 17.02 -3.94 -3.43
C ILE A 285 17.80 -3.03 -4.39
N ASN A 286 18.62 -2.11 -3.88
CA ASN A 286 19.37 -1.18 -4.72
C ASN A 286 20.49 -1.87 -5.51
N ASP A 287 20.97 -3.04 -5.08
CA ASP A 287 21.91 -3.84 -5.88
C ASP A 287 21.22 -4.40 -7.13
N VAL A 288 19.95 -4.83 -7.02
CA VAL A 288 19.13 -5.28 -8.16
C VAL A 288 18.74 -4.10 -9.05
N LEU A 289 18.32 -2.97 -8.47
CA LEU A 289 17.99 -1.78 -9.27
C LEU A 289 19.22 -1.29 -10.05
N ALA A 290 20.40 -1.27 -9.41
CA ALA A 290 21.64 -0.86 -10.07
C ALA A 290 22.07 -1.82 -11.20
N SER A 291 21.87 -3.14 -11.05
CA SER A 291 22.22 -4.10 -12.11
C SER A 291 21.37 -3.92 -13.36
N ASP A 292 20.13 -3.47 -13.19
CA ASP A 292 19.14 -3.35 -14.26
C ASP A 292 19.01 -1.91 -14.78
N GLY A 293 19.84 -0.99 -14.26
CA GLY A 293 19.86 0.41 -14.68
C GLY A 293 18.65 1.22 -14.23
N VAL A 294 17.92 0.74 -13.22
CA VAL A 294 16.76 1.38 -12.62
C VAL A 294 17.20 2.39 -11.56
N PRO A 295 16.53 3.57 -11.43
CA PRO A 295 16.83 4.53 -10.37
C PRO A 295 16.77 3.90 -8.97
N LEU A 296 17.75 4.23 -8.13
CA LEU A 296 17.80 3.73 -6.76
C LEU A 296 16.69 4.34 -5.90
N VAL A 297 16.27 3.59 -4.88
CA VAL A 297 15.30 4.05 -3.88
C VAL A 297 15.98 4.44 -2.56
N PRO A 298 15.38 5.34 -1.75
CA PRO A 298 15.92 5.69 -0.44
C PRO A 298 16.12 4.46 0.44
N ALA A 299 17.34 4.24 0.94
CA ALA A 299 17.63 3.14 1.85
C ALA A 299 16.88 3.29 3.19
N SER A 300 16.71 4.53 3.63
CA SER A 300 16.02 4.89 4.87
C SER A 300 14.92 5.91 4.59
N LEU A 301 13.77 5.71 5.23
CA LEU A 301 12.62 6.61 5.17
C LEU A 301 12.22 7.02 6.58
N ASN A 302 11.67 8.22 6.71
CA ASN A 302 11.01 8.61 7.96
C ASN A 302 9.65 7.90 8.02
N THR A 303 9.45 7.09 9.05
CA THR A 303 8.30 6.20 9.15
C THR A 303 7.49 6.46 10.41
N ILE A 304 6.18 6.29 10.31
CA ILE A 304 5.27 6.17 11.44
C ILE A 304 4.67 4.76 11.47
N ASP A 305 4.20 4.35 12.64
CA ASP A 305 3.42 3.11 12.77
C ASP A 305 2.01 3.28 12.17
N GLN A 306 1.32 2.17 11.95
CA GLN A 306 -0.12 2.19 11.70
C GLN A 306 -0.89 2.22 13.03
N PRO A 307 -2.04 2.93 13.13
CA PRO A 307 -2.96 2.73 14.25
C PRO A 307 -3.33 1.24 14.39
N ASN A 308 -3.69 0.83 15.61
CA ASN A 308 -4.13 -0.55 15.84
C ASN A 308 -5.40 -0.89 15.04
N PHE A 309 -5.69 -2.19 14.92
CA PHE A 309 -6.78 -2.70 14.09
C PHE A 309 -8.12 -2.01 14.41
N GLU A 310 -8.50 -1.93 15.69
CA GLU A 310 -9.76 -1.32 16.12
C GLU A 310 -9.85 0.18 15.83
N THR A 311 -8.74 0.90 15.94
CA THR A 311 -8.70 2.34 15.61
C THR A 311 -8.78 2.57 14.11
N MET A 312 -8.16 1.70 13.30
CA MET A 312 -8.32 1.75 11.84
C MET A 312 -9.73 1.38 11.40
N GLU A 313 -10.34 0.34 11.99
CA GLU A 313 -11.73 -0.01 11.72
C GLU A 313 -12.67 1.16 12.05
N ALA A 314 -12.43 1.88 13.14
CA ALA A 314 -13.18 3.08 13.47
C ALA A 314 -13.09 4.20 12.41
N ILE A 315 -11.93 4.37 11.75
CA ILE A 315 -11.78 5.30 10.62
C ILE A 315 -12.56 4.78 9.40
N ILE A 316 -12.44 3.50 9.09
CA ILE A 316 -13.07 2.84 7.94
C ILE A 316 -14.59 2.85 8.08
N GLU A 317 -15.14 2.60 9.27
CA GLU A 317 -16.58 2.67 9.58
C GLU A 317 -17.17 4.05 9.24
N VAL A 318 -16.44 5.13 9.55
CA VAL A 318 -16.88 6.49 9.22
C VAL A 318 -16.93 6.68 7.71
N PHE A 319 -15.91 6.21 6.99
CA PHE A 319 -15.88 6.26 5.52
C PHE A 319 -17.04 5.48 4.90
N GLU A 320 -17.27 4.24 5.35
CA GLU A 320 -18.38 3.40 4.92
C GLU A 320 -19.73 4.07 5.15
N GLY A 321 -19.92 4.70 6.31
CA GLY A 321 -21.13 5.46 6.63
C GLY A 321 -21.41 6.63 5.68
N LYS A 322 -20.37 7.23 5.10
CA LYS A 322 -20.51 8.33 4.10
C LYS A 322 -20.84 7.84 2.69
N LEU A 323 -20.58 6.58 2.38
CA LEU A 323 -20.89 5.98 1.07
C LEU A 323 -22.35 5.50 0.98
N GLN A 324 -23.01 5.29 2.12
CA GLN A 324 -24.43 4.91 2.14
C GLN A 324 -25.30 6.09 1.69
N PRO A 325 -26.26 5.89 0.77
CA PRO A 325 -27.17 6.96 0.36
C PRO A 325 -27.91 7.53 1.57
N SER A 326 -28.09 8.85 1.61
CA SER A 326 -28.80 9.63 2.64
C SER A 326 -30.31 9.31 2.74
N ALA A 327 -30.72 8.05 2.66
CA ALA A 327 -32.10 7.61 2.69
C ALA A 327 -32.51 7.19 4.12
N GLN A 328 -32.39 8.10 5.11
CA GLN A 328 -33.11 7.99 6.39
C GLN A 328 -33.06 9.26 7.28
N ARG A 329 -32.91 10.46 6.71
CA ARG A 329 -33.21 11.73 7.42
C ARG A 329 -34.29 12.49 6.67
N GLY A 330 -35.52 11.97 6.70
CA GLY A 330 -36.60 12.56 5.94
C GLY A 330 -37.98 11.97 6.14
N THR A 331 -38.39 11.64 7.37
CA THR A 331 -39.81 11.60 7.75
C THR A 331 -39.94 11.74 9.27
N GLN A 332 -39.88 12.99 9.75
CA GLN A 332 -40.59 13.38 10.97
C GLN A 332 -40.93 14.88 10.89
N LYS A 333 -41.98 15.14 10.11
CA LYS A 333 -42.91 16.28 10.07
C LYS A 333 -44.13 15.67 9.35
N ASP A 334 -45.34 15.56 9.89
CA ASP A 334 -46.02 16.24 11.01
C ASP A 334 -46.81 15.23 11.86
#